data_AF-A0A6P7ICH4-F1
#
_entry.id   AF-A0A6P7ICH4-F1
#
_cell.length_a   1.000
_cell.length_b   1.000
_cell.length_c   1.000
_cell.angle_alpha   90.00
_cell.angle_beta   90.00
_cell.angle_gamma   90.00
#
_symmetry.space_group_name_H-M   'P 1'
#
loop_
_entity.id
_entity.type
_entity.pdbx_description
1 polymer ?
#
loop_
_entity_poly.entity_id
_entity_poly.type
_entity_poly.pdbx_seq_one_letter_code
_entity_poly.pdbx_strand_id
1 'polypeptide(L)'
;MMEPIHLPETLQSNAEAVDVTSWLSVCPSGLSYLSSYGPRLGSLCRVRVRLKAKTDEAETEKTDDKVSAQPDQTFNDVTESVPTPFQRCQDSVLQVPLGDWTTLRLGEGHCDITEACLEGMKAEEKCEILLTPVENGPGVTVPQSSGGNLPLCATVELQTFTPGKESWEMSPGEKWQWVKSHKERGGVRFRSGDVWGAADSYSRALKLLITLCSHVKEQEKKAQETQRDTNTTEETQQPPSADEFNMIKAELHSNLSLCQLKLKQPEQARASAAKATQLEPGGAKAWYRLGQACQMLNELDEAKKAYKKLLELQPDMPAALKALKEITSREKETNAQLGLRLSKMFS
;
A
#
# COMPACT_ATOMS: atom_id res chain seq x y z
N MET A 1 35.12 -8.55 -55.09
CA MET A 1 33.88 -9.24 -55.53
C MET A 1 33.45 -10.10 -54.35
N MET A 2 32.70 -9.56 -53.38
CA MET A 2 31.22 -9.52 -53.34
C MET A 2 30.60 -10.86 -53.79
N GLU A 3 30.15 -11.67 -52.83
CA GLU A 3 28.72 -11.79 -52.47
C GLU A 3 28.54 -12.50 -51.10
N PRO A 4 27.48 -12.15 -50.33
CA PRO A 4 27.25 -12.64 -48.97
C PRO A 4 26.32 -13.87 -48.90
N ILE A 5 26.58 -14.76 -47.94
CA ILE A 5 25.76 -15.95 -47.68
C ILE A 5 24.65 -15.62 -46.67
N HIS A 6 23.40 -15.80 -47.09
CA HIS A 6 22.20 -15.78 -46.26
C HIS A 6 22.15 -16.98 -45.29
N LEU A 7 21.84 -16.71 -44.01
CA LEU A 7 21.36 -17.70 -43.04
C LEU A 7 19.91 -17.37 -42.66
N PRO A 8 19.04 -18.37 -42.45
CA PRO A 8 17.61 -18.16 -42.27
C PRO A 8 17.22 -17.83 -40.82
N GLU A 9 16.17 -17.01 -40.73
CA GLU A 9 15.41 -16.69 -39.53
C GLU A 9 14.87 -17.94 -38.83
N THR A 10 15.11 -18.05 -37.51
CA THR A 10 14.27 -18.85 -36.63
C THR A 10 13.90 -18.01 -35.42
N LEU A 11 12.59 -17.79 -35.31
CA LEU A 11 11.89 -17.10 -34.24
C LEU A 11 12.16 -17.77 -32.89
N GLN A 12 12.89 -17.10 -32.00
CA GLN A 12 12.79 -17.34 -30.56
C GLN A 12 11.78 -16.35 -29.99
N SER A 13 10.57 -16.88 -29.72
CA SER A 13 9.55 -16.18 -28.97
C SER A 13 9.98 -16.02 -27.51
N ASN A 14 10.41 -14.82 -27.14
CA ASN A 14 10.50 -14.37 -25.76
C ASN A 14 9.08 -14.34 -25.16
N ALA A 15 8.80 -15.24 -24.23
CA ALA A 15 7.69 -15.09 -23.29
C ALA A 15 8.22 -14.32 -22.06
N GLU A 16 8.34 -13.01 -22.19
CA GLU A 16 8.55 -12.14 -21.04
C GLU A 16 7.24 -12.04 -20.25
N ALA A 17 7.35 -12.38 -18.97
CA ALA A 17 6.30 -12.22 -17.99
C ALA A 17 5.86 -10.76 -17.92
N VAL A 18 4.57 -10.52 -18.18
CA VAL A 18 3.96 -9.21 -18.02
C VAL A 18 3.82 -8.91 -16.54
N ASP A 19 4.80 -8.22 -15.98
CA ASP A 19 4.73 -7.57 -14.68
C ASP A 19 3.80 -6.36 -14.82
N VAL A 20 2.51 -6.54 -14.51
CA VAL A 20 1.51 -5.45 -14.56
C VAL A 20 1.72 -4.56 -13.34
N THR A 21 2.74 -3.72 -13.41
CA THR A 21 2.83 -2.51 -12.59
C THR A 21 1.95 -1.46 -13.25
N SER A 22 0.87 -1.07 -12.59
CA SER A 22 -0.02 -0.01 -13.06
C SER A 22 0.72 1.33 -13.04
N TRP A 23 1.19 1.78 -14.20
CA TRP A 23 1.72 3.13 -14.37
C TRP A 23 0.56 4.09 -14.65
N LEU A 24 0.20 4.91 -13.67
CA LEU A 24 -0.54 6.14 -13.93
C LEU A 24 0.39 7.09 -14.68
N SER A 25 0.11 7.36 -15.96
CA SER A 25 0.81 8.40 -16.72
C SER A 25 0.28 9.77 -16.29
N VAL A 26 0.78 10.28 -15.18
CA VAL A 26 0.60 11.68 -14.80
C VAL A 26 1.70 12.45 -15.51
N CYS A 27 1.36 13.12 -16.62
CA CYS A 27 2.28 14.05 -17.26
C CYS A 27 1.99 15.46 -16.72
N PRO A 28 2.65 15.92 -15.64
CA PRO A 28 2.74 17.35 -15.43
C PRO A 28 3.50 17.89 -16.65
N SER A 29 2.92 18.87 -17.32
CA SER A 29 3.36 19.28 -18.64
C SER A 29 4.82 19.76 -18.58
N GLY A 30 5.72 19.02 -19.23
CA GLY A 30 7.05 19.50 -19.60
C GLY A 30 8.21 18.93 -18.79
N LEU A 31 9.16 18.35 -19.54
CA LEU A 31 10.57 18.21 -19.15
C LEU A 31 11.09 19.56 -18.66
N SER A 32 11.02 19.81 -17.36
CA SER A 32 11.68 20.94 -16.73
C SER A 32 12.40 20.45 -15.48
N TYR A 33 13.71 20.68 -15.52
CA TYR A 33 14.72 20.55 -14.48
C TYR A 33 14.19 20.41 -13.05
N LEU A 34 14.74 19.41 -12.32
CA LEU A 34 14.73 19.23 -10.87
C LEU A 34 14.72 20.57 -10.11
N SER A 35 13.52 21.12 -9.91
CA SER A 35 13.28 22.23 -9.00
C SER A 35 12.65 21.62 -7.75
N SER A 36 13.40 21.68 -6.66
CA SER A 36 13.21 20.98 -5.39
C SER A 36 12.01 21.48 -4.54
N TYR A 37 10.89 21.88 -5.13
CA TYR A 37 9.79 22.55 -4.42
C TYR A 37 8.41 22.02 -4.83
N GLY A 38 8.20 20.72 -4.66
CA GLY A 38 6.88 20.09 -4.73
C GLY A 38 6.40 19.63 -3.33
N PRO A 39 5.10 19.41 -3.14
CA PRO A 39 4.56 18.76 -1.95
C PRO A 39 5.25 17.42 -1.64
N ARG A 40 5.52 17.15 -0.35
CA ARG A 40 6.20 15.92 0.13
C ARG A 40 5.39 15.23 1.22
N LEU A 41 5.88 14.09 1.73
CA LEU A 41 5.23 13.35 2.81
C LEU A 41 4.97 14.26 4.01
N GLY A 42 3.69 14.32 4.44
CA GLY A 42 3.23 15.18 5.51
C GLY A 42 2.92 16.63 5.15
N SER A 43 3.16 17.07 3.90
CA SER A 43 2.67 18.36 3.39
C SER A 43 1.16 18.45 3.53
N LEU A 44 0.68 19.58 4.04
CA LEU A 44 -0.73 19.96 3.99
C LEU A 44 -0.95 20.73 2.69
N CYS A 45 -1.77 20.17 1.80
CA CYS A 45 -2.04 20.70 0.48
C CYS A 45 -3.49 21.15 0.40
N ARG A 46 -3.74 22.39 -0.01
CA ARG A 46 -5.10 22.87 -0.29
C ARG A 46 -5.44 22.61 -1.76
N VAL A 47 -6.36 21.69 -1.98
CA VAL A 47 -6.61 21.09 -3.29
C VAL A 47 -8.08 21.18 -3.65
N ARG A 48 -8.37 21.38 -4.93
CA ARG A 48 -9.72 21.36 -5.49
C ARG A 48 -9.75 20.44 -6.69
N VAL A 49 -10.67 19.48 -6.68
CA VAL A 49 -10.83 18.52 -7.77
C VAL A 49 -12.15 18.77 -8.48
N ARG A 50 -12.12 18.90 -9.81
CA ARG A 50 -13.33 19.07 -10.64
C ARG A 50 -13.37 18.05 -11.76
N LEU A 51 -14.54 17.49 -12.05
CA LEU A 51 -14.75 16.66 -13.24
C LEU A 51 -14.98 17.58 -14.44
N LYS A 52 -14.35 17.28 -15.58
CA LYS A 52 -14.69 17.92 -16.85
C LYS A 52 -15.92 17.22 -17.43
N ALA A 53 -17.03 17.95 -17.58
CA ALA A 53 -18.18 17.46 -18.32
C ALA A 53 -17.83 17.38 -19.82
N LYS A 54 -18.27 16.30 -20.49
CA LYS A 54 -18.15 16.19 -21.95
C LYS A 54 -19.28 16.98 -22.60
N THR A 55 -19.02 18.25 -22.90
CA THR A 55 -19.75 19.03 -23.92
C THR A 55 -18.81 20.11 -24.45
N ASP A 56 -18.45 19.89 -25.72
CA ASP A 56 -18.14 20.82 -26.81
C ASP A 56 -16.98 21.81 -26.73
N GLU A 57 -16.18 21.76 -27.80
CA GLU A 57 -15.29 22.82 -28.25
C GLU A 57 -16.09 24.10 -28.58
N ALA A 58 -15.42 25.23 -28.38
CA ALA A 58 -15.82 26.59 -28.73
C ALA A 58 -16.91 27.23 -27.86
N GLU A 59 -16.49 28.07 -26.91
CA GLU A 59 -16.85 29.48 -26.96
C GLU A 59 -15.80 30.35 -26.26
N THR A 60 -15.26 31.27 -27.05
CA THR A 60 -14.37 32.37 -26.70
C THR A 60 -15.10 33.39 -25.82
N GLU A 61 -14.34 33.95 -24.86
CA GLU A 61 -14.50 35.21 -24.12
C GLU A 61 -15.82 36.00 -24.28
N LYS A 62 -16.45 36.33 -23.13
CA LYS A 62 -16.82 37.72 -22.80
C LYS A 62 -16.71 38.01 -21.30
N THR A 63 -16.01 39.12 -21.03
CA THR A 63 -16.06 40.00 -19.84
C THR A 63 -17.50 40.53 -19.63
N ASP A 64 -18.00 41.06 -18.51
CA ASP A 64 -17.49 41.76 -17.34
C ASP A 64 -18.52 41.54 -16.20
N ASP A 65 -18.11 41.49 -14.93
CA ASP A 65 -18.46 42.59 -14.00
C ASP A 65 -17.82 42.46 -12.60
N LYS A 66 -17.14 43.55 -12.28
CA LYS A 66 -16.59 44.06 -11.02
C LYS A 66 -17.12 43.44 -9.71
N VAL A 67 -16.19 42.90 -8.90
CA VAL A 67 -16.08 43.26 -7.49
C VAL A 67 -14.62 43.54 -7.15
N SER A 68 -14.44 44.66 -6.48
CA SER A 68 -13.22 45.37 -6.08
C SER A 68 -12.02 44.52 -5.66
N ALA A 69 -10.87 44.84 -6.25
CA ALA A 69 -9.58 44.62 -5.64
C ALA A 69 -9.40 45.53 -4.41
N GLN A 70 -9.02 44.94 -3.28
CA GLN A 70 -8.11 45.59 -2.34
C GLN A 70 -6.87 44.70 -2.18
N PRO A 71 -5.66 45.28 -2.18
CA PRO A 71 -4.42 44.57 -1.94
C PRO A 71 -4.11 44.50 -0.43
N ASP A 72 -3.20 43.58 -0.12
CA ASP A 72 -2.47 43.40 1.14
C ASP A 72 -3.09 42.55 2.26
N GLN A 73 -2.21 41.67 2.79
CA GLN A 73 -2.28 40.87 4.02
C GLN A 73 -3.06 39.54 3.86
N THR A 74 -2.48 38.34 3.97
CA THR A 74 -1.35 37.91 4.81
C THR A 74 -0.80 36.57 4.29
N PHE A 75 0.52 36.50 4.10
CA PHE A 75 1.27 35.34 3.63
C PHE A 75 1.51 34.28 4.74
N ASN A 76 0.55 34.08 5.66
CA ASN A 76 0.78 33.39 6.94
C ASN A 76 -0.28 32.36 7.38
N ASP A 77 -1.25 31.99 6.54
CA ASP A 77 -2.43 31.24 7.02
C ASP A 77 -2.42 29.72 6.73
N VAL A 78 -1.23 29.11 6.59
CA VAL A 78 -1.10 27.65 6.42
C VAL A 78 -0.60 26.95 7.68
N THR A 79 -0.07 27.70 8.65
CA THR A 79 0.49 27.16 9.90
C THR A 79 -0.55 26.51 10.83
N GLU A 80 -1.85 26.72 10.62
CA GLU A 80 -2.95 26.13 11.42
C GLU A 80 -4.04 25.46 10.58
N SER A 81 -3.76 25.04 9.34
CA SER A 81 -4.77 24.33 8.55
C SER A 81 -4.90 22.86 8.99
N VAL A 82 -6.02 22.50 9.61
CA VAL A 82 -6.33 21.10 9.97
C VAL A 82 -6.76 20.35 8.70
N PRO A 83 -6.33 19.09 8.48
CA PRO A 83 -6.84 18.26 7.38
C PRO A 83 -8.37 18.24 7.39
N THR A 84 -9.00 18.50 6.25
CA THR A 84 -10.46 18.45 6.16
C THR A 84 -10.88 16.98 6.26
N PRO A 85 -11.67 16.57 7.27
CA PRO A 85 -12.09 15.18 7.37
C PRO A 85 -13.14 14.90 6.28
N PHE A 86 -12.85 13.96 5.39
CA PHE A 86 -13.83 13.40 4.46
C PHE A 86 -13.72 11.87 4.45
N GLN A 87 -14.86 11.22 4.25
CA GLN A 87 -14.93 9.78 4.14
C GLN A 87 -14.69 9.38 2.69
N ARG A 88 -13.79 8.42 2.44
CA ARG A 88 -13.62 7.83 1.10
C ARG A 88 -14.96 7.22 0.68
N CYS A 89 -15.40 7.55 -0.52
CA CYS A 89 -16.58 6.95 -1.15
C CYS A 89 -16.11 5.90 -2.16
N GLN A 90 -16.58 4.66 -2.03
CA GLN A 90 -16.24 3.59 -3.00
C GLN A 90 -16.82 3.87 -4.39
N ASP A 91 -17.85 4.72 -4.47
CA ASP A 91 -18.47 5.13 -5.73
C ASP A 91 -17.71 6.27 -6.43
N SER A 92 -16.68 6.84 -5.79
CA SER A 92 -15.84 7.90 -6.35
C SER A 92 -14.40 7.42 -6.55
N VAL A 93 -13.95 7.37 -7.81
CA VAL A 93 -12.60 6.93 -8.20
C VAL A 93 -11.50 7.83 -7.59
N LEU A 94 -11.76 9.14 -7.51
CA LEU A 94 -10.78 10.11 -7.01
C LEU A 94 -10.74 10.19 -5.48
N GLN A 95 -11.82 9.72 -4.82
CA GLN A 95 -11.91 9.60 -3.36
C GLN A 95 -11.69 10.91 -2.60
N VAL A 96 -11.88 12.06 -3.26
CA VAL A 96 -11.85 13.42 -2.70
C VAL A 96 -13.20 14.08 -3.03
N PRO A 97 -13.77 14.91 -2.14
CA PRO A 97 -14.93 15.73 -2.46
C PRO A 97 -14.67 16.59 -3.71
N LEU A 98 -15.63 16.59 -4.64
CA LEU A 98 -15.55 17.34 -5.88
C LEU A 98 -16.08 18.76 -5.69
N GLY A 99 -15.46 19.72 -6.38
CA GLY A 99 -15.95 21.09 -6.46
C GLY A 99 -15.47 22.01 -5.34
N ASP A 100 -15.28 21.54 -4.11
CA ASP A 100 -14.86 22.36 -2.98
C ASP A 100 -13.35 22.29 -2.71
N TRP A 101 -12.80 23.33 -2.07
CA TRP A 101 -11.42 23.33 -1.60
C TRP A 101 -11.29 22.45 -0.36
N THR A 102 -10.37 21.50 -0.40
CA THR A 102 -10.13 20.51 0.65
C THR A 102 -8.66 20.51 1.04
N THR A 103 -8.38 20.46 2.35
CA THR A 103 -7.01 20.34 2.86
C THR A 103 -6.65 18.87 3.04
N LEU A 104 -5.68 18.40 2.27
CA LEU A 104 -5.18 17.02 2.25
C LEU A 104 -3.81 16.95 2.90
N ARG A 105 -3.52 15.88 3.64
CA ARG A 105 -2.17 15.61 4.12
C ARG A 105 -1.53 14.50 3.28
N LEU A 106 -0.42 14.81 2.62
CA LEU A 106 0.21 13.87 1.70
C LEU A 106 0.84 12.66 2.38
N GLY A 107 0.72 11.53 1.68
CA GLY A 107 1.17 10.20 2.10
C GLY A 107 0.33 9.59 3.20
N GLU A 108 -0.79 10.22 3.54
CA GLU A 108 -1.85 9.55 4.25
C GLU A 108 -2.59 8.54 3.34
N GLY A 109 -2.45 8.59 2.01
CA GLY A 109 -3.11 7.66 1.09
C GLY A 109 -4.63 7.77 1.15
N HIS A 110 -5.17 8.92 1.54
CA HIS A 110 -6.63 9.14 1.57
C HIS A 110 -7.21 9.12 0.16
N CYS A 111 -6.43 9.59 -0.81
CA CYS A 111 -6.80 9.72 -2.21
C CYS A 111 -5.58 9.42 -3.09
N ASP A 112 -5.37 8.13 -3.40
CA ASP A 112 -4.12 7.65 -4.02
C ASP A 112 -3.80 8.36 -5.35
N ILE A 113 -4.82 8.58 -6.19
CA ILE A 113 -4.68 9.25 -7.49
C ILE A 113 -4.35 10.74 -7.29
N THR A 114 -5.11 11.43 -6.43
CA THR A 114 -4.90 12.86 -6.18
C THR A 114 -3.55 13.12 -5.52
N GLU A 115 -3.13 12.29 -4.55
CA GLU A 115 -1.82 12.39 -3.92
C GLU A 115 -0.69 12.20 -4.94
N ALA A 116 -0.80 11.22 -5.84
CA ALA A 116 0.19 11.01 -6.90
C ALA A 116 0.32 12.21 -7.86
N CYS A 117 -0.78 12.94 -8.10
CA CYS A 117 -0.72 14.17 -8.90
C CYS A 117 0.05 15.27 -8.15
N LEU A 118 -0.26 15.44 -6.87
CA LEU A 118 0.27 16.52 -6.04
C LEU A 118 1.78 16.41 -5.84
N GLU A 119 2.35 15.20 -5.80
CA GLU A 119 3.80 14.98 -5.67
C GLU A 119 4.62 15.66 -6.79
N GLY A 120 4.02 15.90 -7.96
CA GLY A 120 4.65 16.56 -9.12
C GLY A 120 4.25 18.02 -9.35
N MET A 121 3.32 18.56 -8.56
CA MET A 121 2.74 19.91 -8.78
C MET A 121 3.48 20.99 -7.99
N LYS A 122 3.42 22.23 -8.49
CA LYS A 122 3.83 23.45 -7.79
C LYS A 122 2.61 24.17 -7.22
N ALA A 123 2.85 25.13 -6.32
CA ALA A 123 1.79 25.99 -5.81
C ALA A 123 1.12 26.75 -6.97
N GLU A 124 -0.19 26.89 -6.89
CA GLU A 124 -1.07 27.50 -7.91
C GLU A 124 -1.14 26.75 -9.25
N GLU A 125 -0.56 25.54 -9.34
CA GLU A 125 -0.60 24.72 -10.55
C GLU A 125 -1.93 23.99 -10.72
N LYS A 126 -2.30 23.73 -11.98
CA LYS A 126 -3.43 22.89 -12.35
C LYS A 126 -2.94 21.71 -13.17
N CYS A 127 -3.30 20.52 -12.73
CA CYS A 127 -3.02 19.27 -13.42
C CYS A 127 -4.31 18.71 -13.99
N GLU A 128 -4.27 18.28 -15.25
CA GLU A 128 -5.37 17.55 -15.87
C GLU A 128 -5.03 16.07 -15.91
N ILE A 129 -5.95 15.26 -15.39
CA ILE A 129 -5.81 13.81 -15.36
C ILE A 129 -6.89 13.17 -16.21
N LEU A 130 -6.45 12.18 -16.98
CA LEU A 130 -7.30 11.30 -17.78
C LEU A 130 -7.25 9.92 -17.14
N LEU A 131 -8.37 9.50 -16.56
CA LEU A 131 -8.50 8.16 -15.97
C LEU A 131 -9.18 7.24 -16.96
N THR A 132 -8.42 6.30 -17.51
CA THR A 132 -8.94 5.20 -18.32
C THR A 132 -9.30 4.03 -17.40
N PRO A 133 -10.53 3.49 -17.47
CA PRO A 133 -10.85 2.27 -16.74
C PRO A 133 -9.98 1.14 -17.29
N VAL A 134 -9.22 0.49 -16.42
CA VAL A 134 -8.49 -0.73 -16.78
C VAL A 134 -9.47 -1.88 -16.72
N GLU A 135 -9.69 -2.55 -17.86
CA GLU A 135 -10.41 -3.82 -17.87
C GLU A 135 -9.57 -4.84 -17.10
N ASN A 136 -10.00 -5.17 -15.89
CA ASN A 136 -9.36 -6.23 -15.11
C ASN A 136 -9.44 -7.54 -15.90
N GLY A 137 -8.31 -8.25 -15.99
CA GLY A 137 -8.21 -9.59 -16.58
C GLY A 137 -9.22 -10.60 -16.00
N PRO A 138 -9.31 -11.81 -16.60
CA PRO A 138 -10.50 -12.65 -16.50
C PRO A 138 -10.74 -13.11 -15.05
N GLY A 139 -11.79 -12.60 -14.40
CA GLY A 139 -12.23 -13.14 -13.11
C GLY A 139 -13.02 -12.23 -12.16
N VAL A 140 -13.21 -10.94 -12.45
CA VAL A 140 -14.02 -10.05 -11.59
C VAL A 140 -15.16 -9.43 -12.40
N THR A 141 -16.34 -10.05 -12.33
CA THR A 141 -17.59 -9.45 -12.79
C THR A 141 -18.04 -8.38 -11.78
N VAL A 142 -17.56 -7.16 -11.96
CA VAL A 142 -18.16 -5.98 -11.31
C VAL A 142 -19.48 -5.68 -12.03
N PRO A 143 -20.61 -5.43 -11.34
CA PRO A 143 -21.84 -5.02 -11.98
C PRO A 143 -21.60 -3.71 -12.74
N GLN A 144 -21.73 -3.76 -14.06
CA GLN A 144 -21.60 -2.62 -14.94
C GLN A 144 -22.76 -1.65 -14.66
N SER A 145 -22.46 -0.49 -14.08
CA SER A 145 -23.39 0.64 -14.13
C SER A 145 -23.32 1.22 -15.54
N SER A 146 -24.49 1.43 -16.13
CA SER A 146 -24.74 1.79 -17.53
C SER A 146 -24.25 3.21 -17.89
N GLY A 147 -22.93 3.35 -17.98
CA GLY A 147 -22.21 4.46 -18.57
C GLY A 147 -20.87 3.91 -19.05
N GLY A 148 -20.69 3.81 -20.37
CA GLY A 148 -19.63 3.03 -21.01
C GLY A 148 -18.20 3.41 -20.58
N ASN A 149 -17.24 2.59 -21.04
CA ASN A 149 -15.76 2.65 -20.94
C ASN A 149 -15.09 3.97 -21.35
N LEU A 150 -15.74 5.12 -21.12
CA LEU A 150 -15.23 6.42 -21.47
C LEU A 150 -14.24 6.87 -20.40
N PRO A 151 -13.10 7.45 -20.82
CA PRO A 151 -12.14 7.97 -19.87
C PRO A 151 -12.75 9.16 -19.11
N LEU A 152 -12.52 9.19 -17.80
CA LEU A 152 -12.94 10.24 -16.90
C LEU A 152 -11.85 11.31 -16.86
N CYS A 153 -12.20 12.53 -17.27
CA CYS A 153 -11.30 13.69 -17.20
C CYS A 153 -11.56 14.46 -15.91
N ALA A 154 -10.52 14.72 -15.12
CA ALA A 154 -10.59 15.58 -13.96
C ALA A 154 -9.47 16.61 -13.96
N THR A 155 -9.73 17.76 -13.36
CA THR A 155 -8.75 18.81 -13.11
C THR A 155 -8.49 18.85 -11.61
N VAL A 156 -7.22 18.72 -11.24
CA VAL A 156 -6.71 18.87 -9.88
C VAL A 156 -6.01 20.22 -9.80
N GLU A 157 -6.52 21.12 -8.97
CA GLU A 157 -5.94 22.44 -8.72
C GLU A 157 -5.26 22.43 -7.35
N LEU A 158 -3.99 22.81 -7.29
CA LEU A 158 -3.24 22.99 -6.04
C LEU A 158 -3.11 24.48 -5.76
N GLN A 159 -3.67 24.96 -4.65
CA GLN A 159 -3.55 26.38 -4.29
C GLN A 159 -2.21 26.64 -3.60
N THR A 160 -2.04 26.09 -2.41
CA THR A 160 -0.83 26.23 -1.60
C THR A 160 -0.55 24.92 -0.88
N PHE A 161 0.70 24.75 -0.45
CA PHE A 161 1.10 23.61 0.37
C PHE A 161 2.15 24.01 1.40
N THR A 162 2.18 23.30 2.54
CA THR A 162 3.31 23.38 3.47
C THR A 162 4.47 22.52 2.99
N PRO A 163 5.74 22.95 3.17
CA PRO A 163 6.87 22.10 2.88
C PRO A 163 6.78 20.82 3.72
N GLY A 164 6.75 19.68 3.06
CA GLY A 164 6.80 18.37 3.71
C GLY A 164 8.25 17.99 3.97
N LYS A 165 8.44 16.82 4.58
CA LYS A 165 9.78 16.28 4.84
C LYS A 165 10.01 15.05 3.99
N GLU A 166 11.23 14.91 3.48
CA GLU A 166 11.66 13.65 2.90
C GLU A 166 11.85 12.58 3.97
N SER A 167 11.84 11.31 3.54
CA SER A 167 12.04 10.19 4.45
C SER A 167 13.37 10.25 5.23
N TRP A 168 14.40 10.92 4.71
CA TRP A 168 15.67 11.12 5.43
C TRP A 168 15.66 12.34 6.37
N GLU A 169 14.81 13.34 6.12
CA GLU A 169 14.68 14.56 6.93
C GLU A 169 13.83 14.32 8.19
N MET A 170 13.01 13.27 8.19
CA MET A 170 12.17 12.93 9.34
C MET A 170 13.01 12.33 10.48
N SER A 171 12.72 12.82 11.69
CA SER A 171 13.24 12.22 12.91
C SER A 171 12.72 10.78 13.09
N PRO A 172 13.43 9.92 13.83
CA PRO A 172 12.95 8.58 14.14
C PRO A 172 11.57 8.55 14.82
N GLY A 173 11.29 9.53 15.70
CA GLY A 173 10.01 9.67 16.38
C GLY A 173 8.85 10.01 15.43
N GLU A 174 9.06 10.92 14.48
CA GLU A 174 8.06 11.25 13.45
C GLU A 174 7.76 10.06 12.54
N LYS A 175 8.80 9.34 12.09
CA LYS A 175 8.64 8.11 11.29
C LYS A 175 7.81 7.07 12.04
N TRP A 176 8.05 6.94 13.35
CA TRP A 176 7.31 6.03 14.20
C TRP A 176 5.83 6.40 14.32
N GLN A 177 5.52 7.69 14.45
CA GLN A 177 4.14 8.18 14.42
C GLN A 177 3.46 7.86 13.08
N TRP A 178 4.15 8.02 11.96
CA TRP A 178 3.66 7.63 10.65
C TRP A 178 3.37 6.13 10.55
N VAL A 179 4.25 5.28 11.08
CA VAL A 179 4.02 3.82 11.14
C VAL A 179 2.73 3.51 11.90
N LYS A 180 2.52 4.12 13.07
CA LYS A 180 1.31 3.93 13.89
C LYS A 180 0.06 4.38 13.13
N SER A 181 0.10 5.54 12.49
CA SER A 181 -0.98 6.06 11.64
C SER A 181 -1.31 5.11 10.47
N HIS A 182 -0.32 4.63 9.73
CA HIS A 182 -0.56 3.67 8.63
C HIS A 182 -1.13 2.34 9.13
N LYS A 183 -0.67 1.83 10.28
CA LYS A 183 -1.20 0.60 10.90
C LYS A 183 -2.68 0.73 11.24
N GLU A 184 -3.06 1.80 11.94
CA GLU A 184 -4.46 2.03 12.35
C GLU A 184 -5.38 2.12 11.14
N ARG A 185 -4.95 2.85 10.11
CA ARG A 185 -5.73 3.06 8.89
C ARG A 185 -5.85 1.82 8.04
N GLY A 186 -4.79 1.02 7.93
CA GLY A 186 -4.89 -0.31 7.34
C GLY A 186 -5.96 -1.15 8.04
N GLY A 187 -6.08 -1.02 9.36
CA GLY A 187 -7.14 -1.67 10.15
C GLY A 187 -8.54 -1.15 9.81
N VAL A 188 -8.71 0.17 9.69
CA VAL A 188 -9.98 0.80 9.28
C VAL A 188 -10.39 0.36 7.87
N ARG A 189 -9.47 0.42 6.90
CA ARG A 189 -9.70 0.01 5.50
C ARG A 189 -10.07 -1.46 5.37
N PHE A 190 -9.39 -2.30 6.15
CA PHE A 190 -9.70 -3.73 6.17
C PHE A 190 -11.11 -4.01 6.70
N ARG A 191 -11.54 -3.29 7.76
CA ARG A 191 -12.90 -3.40 8.30
C ARG A 191 -13.96 -2.87 7.33
N SER A 192 -13.64 -1.83 6.54
CA SER A 192 -14.53 -1.30 5.51
C SER A 192 -14.55 -2.14 4.22
N GLY A 193 -13.81 -3.26 4.16
CA GLY A 193 -13.76 -4.15 3.01
C GLY A 193 -12.76 -3.77 1.91
N ASP A 194 -12.05 -2.65 2.05
CA ASP A 194 -10.98 -2.24 1.13
C ASP A 194 -9.68 -2.97 1.48
N VAL A 195 -9.57 -4.22 0.99
CA VAL A 195 -8.42 -5.08 1.27
C VAL A 195 -7.15 -4.58 0.57
N TRP A 196 -7.28 -4.00 -0.63
CA TRP A 196 -6.14 -3.48 -1.39
C TRP A 196 -5.54 -2.25 -0.73
N GLY A 197 -6.37 -1.26 -0.37
CA GLY A 197 -5.92 -0.07 0.33
C GLY A 197 -5.38 -0.38 1.74
N ALA A 198 -5.88 -1.43 2.39
CA ALA A 198 -5.31 -1.94 3.63
C ALA A 198 -3.91 -2.53 3.43
N ALA A 199 -3.71 -3.37 2.40
CA ALA A 199 -2.42 -3.94 2.06
C ALA A 199 -1.38 -2.85 1.73
N ASP A 200 -1.77 -1.83 0.97
CA ASP A 200 -0.91 -0.67 0.67
C ASP A 200 -0.51 0.07 1.94
N SER A 201 -1.48 0.36 2.82
CA SER A 201 -1.21 1.05 4.10
C SER A 201 -0.20 0.28 4.97
N TYR A 202 -0.37 -1.04 5.12
CA TYR A 202 0.58 -1.87 5.84
C TYR A 202 1.95 -1.93 5.16
N SER A 203 1.98 -1.93 3.83
CA SER A 203 3.24 -1.93 3.05
C SER A 203 4.01 -0.62 3.24
N ARG A 204 3.32 0.53 3.25
CA ARG A 204 3.92 1.84 3.57
C ARG A 204 4.48 1.87 4.99
N ALA A 205 3.75 1.35 5.96
CA ALA A 205 4.23 1.22 7.34
C ALA A 205 5.51 0.37 7.42
N LEU A 206 5.55 -0.77 6.73
CA LEU A 206 6.73 -1.65 6.69
C LEU A 206 7.94 -0.98 6.02
N LYS A 207 7.72 -0.21 4.93
CA LYS A 207 8.78 0.57 4.27
C LYS A 207 9.40 1.58 5.24
N LEU A 208 8.58 2.31 6.00
CA LEU A 208 9.08 3.24 7.02
C LEU A 208 9.86 2.53 8.13
N LEU A 209 9.38 1.37 8.60
CA LEU A 209 10.10 0.56 9.59
C LEU A 209 11.48 0.09 9.12
N ILE A 210 11.65 -0.20 7.82
CA ILE A 210 12.96 -0.57 7.27
C ILE A 210 13.96 0.59 7.48
N THR A 211 13.54 1.83 7.27
CA THR A 211 14.39 3.02 7.50
C THR A 211 14.76 3.24 8.97
N LEU A 212 13.96 2.70 9.90
CA LEU A 212 14.21 2.78 11.35
C LEU A 212 15.12 1.67 11.88
N CYS A 213 15.36 0.60 11.11
CA CYS A 213 16.11 -0.57 11.57
C CYS A 213 17.54 -0.24 12.05
N SER A 214 18.23 0.70 11.41
CA SER A 214 19.59 1.09 11.81
C SER A 214 19.61 1.75 13.20
N HIS A 215 18.68 2.67 13.43
CA HIS A 215 18.57 3.44 14.66
C HIS A 215 18.23 2.53 15.86
N VAL A 216 17.30 1.59 15.69
CA VAL A 216 16.91 0.66 16.76
C VAL A 216 18.09 -0.24 17.15
N LYS A 217 18.86 -0.75 16.18
CA LYS A 217 20.05 -1.58 16.44
C LYS A 217 21.15 -0.81 17.18
N GLU A 218 21.32 0.48 16.88
CA GLU A 218 22.26 1.32 17.61
C GLU A 218 21.82 1.57 19.04
N GLN A 219 20.52 1.73 19.28
CA GLN A 219 19.97 1.85 20.63
C GLN A 219 20.09 0.56 21.42
N GLU A 220 19.85 -0.61 20.81
CA GLU A 220 20.07 -1.91 21.45
C GLU A 220 21.51 -2.08 21.93
N LYS A 221 22.50 -1.70 21.10
CA LYS A 221 23.92 -1.75 21.47
C LYS A 221 24.24 -0.82 22.65
N LYS A 222 23.77 0.43 22.58
CA LYS A 222 23.96 1.41 23.66
C LYS A 222 23.27 0.98 24.96
N ALA A 223 22.09 0.37 24.87
CA ALA A 223 21.36 -0.14 26.03
C ALA A 223 22.05 -1.36 26.68
N GLN A 224 22.70 -2.21 25.88
CA GLN A 224 23.53 -3.31 26.38
C GLN A 224 24.82 -2.81 27.04
N GLU A 225 25.38 -1.68 26.59
CA GLU A 225 26.56 -1.05 27.17
C GLU A 225 26.27 -0.19 28.42
N THR A 226 25.05 0.36 28.55
CA THR A 226 24.66 1.31 29.62
C THR A 226 23.85 0.66 30.75
N GLN A 227 24.05 -0.64 31.03
CA GLN A 227 23.51 -1.28 32.25
C GLN A 227 24.28 -0.81 33.50
N ARG A 228 24.19 0.49 33.81
CA ARG A 228 24.39 1.12 35.12
C ARG A 228 23.93 2.57 35.00
N ASP A 229 23.04 2.94 35.91
CA ASP A 229 22.56 4.29 36.19
C ASP A 229 21.34 4.73 35.36
N THR A 230 20.21 4.57 36.03
CA THR A 230 18.86 4.96 35.64
C THR A 230 18.59 6.45 35.86
N ASN A 231 17.58 6.90 35.11
CA ASN A 231 16.67 8.02 35.37
C ASN A 231 17.08 9.38 34.80
N THR A 232 16.65 9.60 33.56
CA THR A 232 16.03 10.88 33.19
C THR A 232 14.80 10.62 32.34
N THR A 233 13.63 10.87 32.92
CA THR A 233 12.37 11.08 32.19
C THR A 233 12.46 12.40 31.44
N GLU A 234 12.63 12.33 30.13
CA GLU A 234 12.30 13.42 29.22
C GLU A 234 11.25 12.91 28.24
N GLU A 235 10.02 13.39 28.43
CA GLU A 235 8.90 13.25 27.49
C GLU A 235 9.21 14.06 26.23
N THR A 236 10.00 13.52 25.30
CA THR A 236 10.13 14.10 23.96
C THR A 236 10.35 13.01 22.93
N GLN A 237 9.37 12.80 22.04
CA GLN A 237 9.46 12.05 20.76
C GLN A 237 10.42 10.83 20.76
N GLN A 238 10.36 10.00 21.81
CA GLN A 238 11.30 8.90 21.96
C GLN A 238 11.06 7.85 20.85
N PRO A 239 12.14 7.35 20.23
CA PRO A 239 12.05 6.23 19.29
C PRO A 239 11.49 4.99 20.00
N PRO A 240 10.88 4.04 19.26
CA PRO A 240 10.32 2.83 19.85
C PRO A 240 11.38 2.01 20.58
N SER A 241 10.99 1.36 21.68
CA SER A 241 11.81 0.30 22.25
C SER A 241 11.98 -0.82 21.23
N ALA A 242 13.10 -1.56 21.31
CA ALA A 242 13.36 -2.69 20.42
C ALA A 242 12.22 -3.73 20.41
N ASP A 243 11.64 -3.99 21.58
CA ASP A 243 10.53 -4.92 21.74
C ASP A 243 9.25 -4.38 21.09
N GLU A 244 8.92 -3.09 21.30
CA GLU A 244 7.75 -2.46 20.66
C GLU A 244 7.91 -2.44 19.13
N PHE A 245 9.12 -2.18 18.64
CA PHE A 245 9.47 -2.22 17.22
C PHE A 245 9.22 -3.61 16.62
N ASN A 246 9.76 -4.66 17.25
CA ASN A 246 9.60 -6.04 16.76
C ASN A 246 8.15 -6.51 16.83
N MET A 247 7.43 -6.18 17.91
CA MET A 247 6.00 -6.48 18.07
C MET A 247 5.17 -5.83 16.96
N ILE A 248 5.29 -4.52 16.73
CA ILE A 248 4.52 -3.83 15.69
C ILE A 248 4.91 -4.33 14.29
N LYS A 249 6.19 -4.61 14.06
CA LYS A 249 6.66 -5.19 12.79
C LYS A 249 6.05 -6.58 12.55
N ALA A 250 5.96 -7.42 13.57
CA ALA A 250 5.31 -8.73 13.51
C ALA A 250 3.80 -8.59 13.19
N GLU A 251 3.11 -7.69 13.89
CA GLU A 251 1.69 -7.42 13.66
C GLU A 251 1.40 -6.92 12.24
N LEU A 252 2.23 -6.00 11.72
CA LEU A 252 2.10 -5.49 10.35
C LEU A 252 2.29 -6.59 9.30
N HIS A 253 3.33 -7.41 9.44
CA HIS A 253 3.53 -8.58 8.57
C HIS A 253 2.36 -9.57 8.65
N SER A 254 1.82 -9.77 9.85
CA SER A 254 0.66 -10.63 10.07
C SER A 254 -0.60 -10.05 9.41
N ASN A 255 -0.85 -8.74 9.52
CA ASN A 255 -2.02 -8.11 8.92
C ASN A 255 -1.91 -8.01 7.39
N LEU A 256 -0.70 -7.78 6.87
CA LEU A 256 -0.43 -7.83 5.43
C LEU A 256 -0.68 -9.24 4.87
N SER A 257 -0.23 -10.29 5.56
CA SER A 257 -0.48 -11.68 5.11
C SER A 257 -1.97 -12.01 5.05
N LEU A 258 -2.78 -11.51 5.99
CA LEU A 258 -4.23 -11.65 5.94
C LEU A 258 -4.84 -10.95 4.71
N CYS A 259 -4.35 -9.76 4.36
CA CYS A 259 -4.80 -9.06 3.15
C CYS A 259 -4.42 -9.87 1.89
N GLN A 260 -3.19 -10.36 1.82
CA GLN A 260 -2.69 -11.18 0.70
C GLN A 260 -3.48 -12.50 0.55
N LEU A 261 -3.85 -13.16 1.66
CA LEU A 261 -4.74 -14.33 1.64
C LEU A 261 -6.11 -14.00 1.04
N LYS A 262 -6.71 -12.87 1.44
CA LYS A 262 -7.99 -12.41 0.87
C LYS A 262 -7.88 -12.04 -0.60
N LEU A 263 -6.73 -11.52 -1.03
CA LEU A 263 -6.42 -11.20 -2.43
C LEU A 263 -5.98 -12.41 -3.25
N LYS A 264 -6.02 -13.64 -2.69
CA LYS A 264 -5.59 -14.88 -3.34
C LYS A 264 -4.13 -14.86 -3.83
N GLN A 265 -3.24 -14.25 -3.05
CA GLN A 265 -1.79 -14.20 -3.30
C GLN A 265 -1.05 -15.04 -2.23
N PRO A 266 -1.14 -16.38 -2.29
CA PRO A 266 -0.70 -17.25 -1.20
C PRO A 266 0.82 -17.29 -1.02
N GLU A 267 1.62 -17.10 -2.08
CA GLU A 267 3.09 -17.06 -2.00
C GLU A 267 3.56 -15.87 -1.16
N GLN A 268 3.01 -14.69 -1.44
CA GLN A 268 3.34 -13.47 -0.69
C GLN A 268 2.83 -13.56 0.74
N ALA A 269 1.62 -14.10 0.93
CA ALA A 269 1.05 -14.32 2.25
C ALA A 269 1.93 -15.24 3.11
N ARG A 270 2.47 -16.32 2.54
CA ARG A 270 3.40 -17.24 3.21
C ARG A 270 4.65 -16.48 3.68
N ALA A 271 5.28 -15.70 2.79
CA ALA A 271 6.48 -14.94 3.13
C ALA A 271 6.23 -13.91 4.25
N SER A 272 5.11 -13.18 4.19
CA SER A 272 4.71 -12.21 5.21
C SER A 272 4.39 -12.90 6.55
N ALA A 273 3.62 -13.99 6.53
CA ALA A 273 3.27 -14.73 7.74
C ALA A 273 4.49 -15.38 8.40
N ALA A 274 5.42 -15.94 7.60
CA ALA A 274 6.66 -16.51 8.11
C ALA A 274 7.52 -15.46 8.84
N LYS A 275 7.66 -14.26 8.27
CA LYS A 275 8.35 -13.14 8.95
C LYS A 275 7.68 -12.78 10.26
N ALA A 276 6.34 -12.72 10.30
CA ALA A 276 5.61 -12.46 11.54
C ALA A 276 5.89 -13.54 12.61
N THR A 277 5.91 -14.82 12.25
CA THR A 277 6.22 -15.91 13.19
C THR A 277 7.67 -15.92 13.67
N GLN A 278 8.61 -15.41 12.88
CA GLN A 278 10.02 -15.27 13.28
C GLN A 278 10.21 -14.12 14.27
N LEU A 279 9.50 -13.01 14.07
CA LEU A 279 9.57 -11.84 14.95
C LEU A 279 8.82 -12.06 16.27
N GLU A 280 7.66 -12.72 16.20
CA GLU A 280 6.83 -13.02 17.38
C GLU A 280 6.42 -14.50 17.37
N PRO A 281 7.26 -15.40 17.93
CA PRO A 281 6.97 -16.83 17.96
C PRO A 281 5.70 -17.19 18.74
N GLY A 282 5.28 -16.36 19.69
CA GLY A 282 4.03 -16.51 20.45
C GLY A 282 2.76 -16.02 19.73
N GLY A 283 2.90 -15.43 18.54
CA GLY A 283 1.78 -14.83 17.81
C GLY A 283 0.87 -15.86 17.13
N ALA A 284 -0.15 -16.35 17.83
CA ALA A 284 -1.10 -17.36 17.31
C ALA A 284 -1.72 -16.99 15.95
N LYS A 285 -2.11 -15.72 15.76
CA LYS A 285 -2.69 -15.24 14.47
C LYS A 285 -1.73 -15.42 13.30
N ALA A 286 -0.42 -15.22 13.50
CA ALA A 286 0.58 -15.36 12.44
C ALA A 286 0.74 -16.84 12.04
N TRP A 287 0.79 -17.75 13.01
CA TRP A 287 0.84 -19.20 12.75
C TRP A 287 -0.38 -19.71 12.01
N TYR A 288 -1.57 -19.23 12.35
CA TYR A 288 -2.80 -19.56 11.62
C TYR A 288 -2.73 -19.11 10.16
N ARG A 289 -2.33 -17.86 9.92
CA ARG A 289 -2.21 -17.27 8.58
C ARG A 289 -1.13 -18.00 7.75
N LEU A 290 -0.03 -18.40 8.36
CA LEU A 290 1.01 -19.22 7.71
C LEU A 290 0.46 -20.58 7.28
N GLY A 291 -0.28 -21.26 8.16
CA GLY A 291 -0.93 -22.54 7.85
C GLY A 291 -1.93 -22.42 6.69
N GLN A 292 -2.73 -21.35 6.67
CA GLN A 292 -3.65 -21.06 5.58
C GLN A 292 -2.92 -20.83 4.25
N ALA A 293 -1.84 -20.04 4.26
CA ALA A 293 -1.05 -19.77 3.06
C ALA A 293 -0.42 -21.06 2.49
N CYS A 294 0.22 -21.87 3.33
CA CYS A 294 0.80 -23.15 2.92
C CYS A 294 -0.27 -24.14 2.41
N GLN A 295 -1.45 -24.18 3.03
CA GLN A 295 -2.56 -25.01 2.57
C GLN A 295 -3.07 -24.59 1.18
N MET A 296 -3.07 -23.28 0.87
CA MET A 296 -3.40 -22.77 -0.47
C MET A 296 -2.32 -23.11 -1.51
N LEU A 297 -1.05 -23.17 -1.11
CA LEU A 297 0.08 -23.60 -1.95
C LEU A 297 0.22 -25.12 -2.09
N ASN A 298 -0.66 -25.90 -1.46
CA ASN A 298 -0.58 -27.36 -1.36
C ASN A 298 0.70 -27.88 -0.67
N GLU A 299 1.33 -27.05 0.17
CA GLU A 299 2.46 -27.41 1.05
C GLU A 299 1.93 -27.99 2.35
N LEU A 300 1.47 -29.24 2.30
CA LEU A 300 0.70 -29.88 3.38
C LEU A 300 1.53 -30.10 4.67
N ASP A 301 2.81 -30.45 4.54
CA ASP A 301 3.71 -30.69 5.67
C ASP A 301 3.99 -29.41 6.46
N GLU A 302 4.29 -28.31 5.77
CA GLU A 302 4.51 -26.99 6.35
C GLU A 302 3.23 -26.46 7.01
N ALA A 303 2.08 -26.62 6.35
CA ALA A 303 0.78 -26.24 6.89
C ALA A 303 0.50 -26.96 8.22
N LYS A 304 0.77 -28.27 8.29
CA LYS A 304 0.64 -29.06 9.53
C LYS A 304 1.54 -28.56 10.64
N LYS A 305 2.81 -28.27 10.35
CA LYS A 305 3.76 -27.73 11.35
C LYS A 305 3.22 -26.42 11.92
N ALA A 306 2.73 -25.52 11.06
CA ALA A 306 2.17 -24.24 11.47
C ALA A 306 0.90 -24.40 12.33
N TYR A 307 -0.04 -25.26 11.94
CA TYR A 307 -1.25 -25.50 12.73
C TYR A 307 -0.99 -26.25 14.05
N LYS A 308 0.01 -27.14 14.10
CA LYS A 308 0.44 -27.76 15.37
C LYS A 308 1.02 -26.72 16.32
N LYS A 309 1.90 -25.84 15.83
CA LYS A 309 2.44 -24.72 16.62
C LYS A 309 1.34 -23.78 17.12
N LEU A 310 0.34 -23.50 16.28
CA LEU A 310 -0.84 -22.76 16.69
C LEU A 310 -1.59 -23.44 17.84
N LEU A 311 -1.81 -24.76 17.78
CA LEU A 311 -2.49 -25.52 18.83
C LEU A 311 -1.66 -25.66 20.12
N GLU A 312 -0.33 -25.63 20.03
CA GLU A 312 0.54 -25.52 21.21
C GLU A 312 0.32 -24.18 21.94
N LEU A 313 0.11 -23.09 21.19
CA LEU A 313 -0.15 -21.76 21.75
C LEU A 313 -1.61 -21.57 22.20
N GLN A 314 -2.56 -22.09 21.42
CA GLN A 314 -3.99 -22.00 21.64
C GLN A 314 -4.66 -23.36 21.36
N PRO A 315 -4.77 -24.23 22.37
CA PRO A 315 -5.33 -25.57 22.20
C PRO A 315 -6.80 -25.58 21.74
N ASP A 316 -7.56 -24.56 22.11
CA ASP A 316 -8.99 -24.43 21.79
C ASP A 316 -9.22 -23.59 20.53
N MET A 317 -8.72 -24.09 19.39
CA MET A 317 -8.88 -23.44 18.09
C MET A 317 -9.55 -24.41 17.09
N PRO A 318 -10.89 -24.39 16.97
CA PRO A 318 -11.61 -25.36 16.16
C PRO A 318 -11.27 -25.30 14.68
N ALA A 319 -10.95 -24.12 14.15
CA ALA A 319 -10.57 -23.98 12.74
C ALA A 319 -9.21 -24.63 12.44
N ALA A 320 -8.26 -24.63 13.38
CA ALA A 320 -6.97 -25.31 13.24
C ALA A 320 -7.12 -26.83 13.30
N LEU A 321 -7.96 -27.34 14.21
CA LEU A 321 -8.30 -28.76 14.29
C LEU A 321 -8.98 -29.25 13.01
N LYS A 322 -9.91 -28.45 12.46
CA LYS A 322 -10.57 -28.75 11.18
C LYS A 322 -9.56 -28.77 10.04
N ALA A 323 -8.68 -27.78 9.94
CA ALA A 323 -7.66 -27.72 8.91
C ALA A 323 -6.69 -28.92 8.98
N LEU A 324 -6.26 -29.34 10.17
CA LEU A 324 -5.42 -30.53 10.34
C LEU A 324 -6.13 -31.82 9.89
N LYS A 325 -7.43 -31.98 10.18
CA LYS A 325 -8.22 -33.11 9.70
C LYS A 325 -8.32 -33.12 8.17
N GLU A 326 -8.54 -31.96 7.55
CA GLU A 326 -8.57 -31.83 6.09
C GLU A 326 -7.21 -32.20 5.47
N ILE A 327 -6.10 -31.70 6.02
CA ILE A 327 -4.76 -31.98 5.50
C ILE A 327 -4.43 -33.47 5.64
N THR A 328 -4.68 -34.08 6.80
CA THR A 328 -4.44 -35.51 7.02
C THR A 328 -5.28 -36.39 6.09
N SER A 329 -6.52 -36.00 5.81
CA SER A 329 -7.36 -36.68 4.82
C SER A 329 -6.77 -36.60 3.41
N ARG A 330 -6.35 -35.40 2.98
CA ARG A 330 -5.73 -35.20 1.65
C ARG A 330 -4.45 -36.02 1.50
N GLU A 331 -3.59 -36.02 2.51
CA GLU A 331 -2.35 -36.82 2.47
C GLU A 331 -2.62 -38.32 2.40
N LYS A 332 -3.62 -38.81 3.14
CA LYS A 332 -4.02 -40.22 3.05
C LYS A 332 -4.46 -40.57 1.63
N GLU A 333 -5.22 -39.68 1.00
CA GLU A 333 -5.66 -39.86 -0.38
C GLU A 333 -4.49 -39.81 -1.37
N THR A 334 -3.59 -38.82 -1.27
CA THR A 334 -2.42 -38.72 -2.15
C THR A 334 -1.49 -39.92 -2.01
N ASN A 335 -1.29 -40.41 -0.78
CA ASN A 335 -0.47 -41.59 -0.51
C ASN A 335 -1.11 -42.87 -1.07
N ALA A 336 -2.44 -43.01 -0.96
CA ALA A 336 -3.17 -44.13 -1.56
C ALA A 336 -3.08 -44.10 -3.10
N GLN A 337 -3.25 -42.92 -3.71
CA GLN A 337 -3.10 -42.74 -5.15
C GLN A 337 -1.67 -43.04 -5.63
N LEU A 338 -0.66 -42.60 -4.88
CA LEU A 338 0.73 -42.89 -5.17
C LEU A 338 1.00 -44.41 -5.11
N GLY A 339 0.51 -45.09 -4.07
CA GLY A 339 0.60 -46.55 -3.95
C GLY A 339 -0.01 -47.31 -5.14
N LEU A 340 -1.18 -46.88 -5.61
CA LEU A 340 -1.84 -47.46 -6.79
C LEU A 340 -1.06 -47.21 -8.09
N ARG A 341 -0.45 -46.02 -8.25
CA ARG A 341 0.37 -45.72 -9.43
C ARG A 341 1.65 -46.55 -9.43
N LEU A 342 2.30 -46.67 -8.27
CA LEU A 342 3.48 -47.50 -8.12
C LEU A 342 3.14 -48.97 -8.41
N SER A 343 2.03 -49.51 -7.89
CA SER A 343 1.67 -50.90 -8.16
C SER A 343 1.49 -51.19 -9.67
N LYS A 344 0.91 -50.25 -10.42
CA LYS A 344 0.75 -50.37 -11.89
C LYS A 344 2.06 -50.25 -12.67
N MET A 345 3.08 -49.57 -12.12
CA MET A 345 4.40 -49.45 -12.76
C MET A 345 5.22 -50.73 -12.61
N PHE A 346 4.94 -51.55 -11.59
CA PHE A 346 5.68 -52.77 -11.27
C PHE A 346 4.89 -54.07 -11.56
N SER A 347 3.67 -53.96 -12.11
CA SER A 347 2.83 -55.08 -12.56
C SER A 347 2.94 -55.27 -14.07
#